data_AF-A0A0N4TPV8-F1
#
_entry.id   AF-A0A0N4TPV8-F1
#
_cell.length_a   1.000
_cell.length_b   1.000
_cell.length_c   1.000
_cell.angle_alpha   90.00
_cell.angle_beta   90.00
_cell.angle_gamma   90.00
#
_symmetry.space_group_name_H-M   'P 1'
#
loop_
_entity.id
_entity.type
_entity.pdbx_description
1 polymer ?
#
loop_
_entity_poly.entity_id
_entity_poly.type
_entity_poly.pdbx_seq_one_letter_code
_entity_poly.pdbx_strand_id
1 'polypeptide(L)'
;MNFNNVNENAKSEMMSWAVDSTVVVPPHYKTEASIIIEEMNYKGTYSVVSVLSGLVTISIRRRKDGALVLPLTMNIVEIFRDHLESRYARKEIKSAVMIEGTQFVRLISKGTCSFQFALKQRIDLKEEPFGDKEKMMVD
;
A
#
# COMPACT_ATOMS: atom_id res chain seq x y z
N MET A 1 0.07 2.60 7.60
CA MET A 1 1.24 3.39 7.18
C MET A 1 1.67 4.26 8.33
N ASN A 2 2.91 4.17 8.77
CA ASN A 2 3.44 4.95 9.88
C ASN A 2 4.47 5.95 9.34
N PHE A 3 4.23 7.24 9.54
CA PHE A 3 5.02 8.34 9.01
C PHE A 3 6.51 8.29 9.43
N ASN A 4 6.81 7.73 10.60
CA ASN A 4 8.17 7.66 11.15
C ASN A 4 8.80 6.26 11.02
N ASN A 5 8.11 5.31 10.40
CA ASN A 5 8.60 3.95 10.29
C ASN A 5 8.86 3.60 8.82
N VAL A 6 10.14 3.56 8.45
CA VAL A 6 10.62 3.21 7.11
C VAL A 6 10.57 1.69 6.88
N ASN A 7 10.20 0.90 7.88
CA ASN A 7 10.11 -0.54 7.73
C ASN A 7 9.00 -0.91 6.74
N GLU A 8 9.33 -1.87 5.88
CA GLU A 8 8.40 -2.51 4.99
C GLU A 8 7.27 -3.16 5.82
N ASN A 9 6.03 -2.77 5.52
CA ASN A 9 4.85 -3.36 6.14
C ASN A 9 4.15 -4.23 5.11
N ALA A 10 4.14 -5.55 5.34
CA ALA A 10 3.33 -6.48 4.57
C ALA A 10 2.01 -6.74 5.30
N LYS A 11 0.91 -6.72 4.57
CA LYS A 11 -0.40 -7.15 5.06
C LYS A 11 -0.95 -8.19 4.09
N SER A 12 -1.41 -9.32 4.63
CA SER A 12 -2.07 -10.37 3.88
C SER A 12 -3.45 -10.59 4.48
N GLU A 13 -4.45 -10.73 3.63
CA GLU A 13 -5.82 -11.06 4.00
C GLU A 13 -6.28 -12.23 3.14
N MET A 14 -7.00 -13.17 3.77
CA MET A 14 -7.54 -14.33 3.08
C MET A 14 -8.98 -14.05 2.65
N MET A 15 -9.29 -14.33 1.39
CA MET A 15 -10.65 -14.26 0.85
C MET A 15 -11.09 -15.67 0.43
N SER A 16 -12.26 -16.10 0.89
CA SER A 16 -12.87 -17.37 0.47
C SER A 16 -13.86 -17.11 -0.66
N TRP A 17 -13.67 -17.79 -1.78
CA TRP A 17 -14.54 -17.70 -2.94
C TRP A 17 -15.31 -19.01 -3.08
N ALA A 18 -16.61 -18.92 -3.38
CA ALA A 18 -17.47 -20.08 -3.62
C ALA A 18 -18.32 -19.81 -4.85
N VAL A 19 -18.43 -20.80 -5.73
CA VAL A 19 -19.28 -20.76 -6.93
C VAL A 19 -20.08 -22.04 -6.96
N ASP A 20 -21.40 -21.90 -7.10
CA ASP A 20 -22.32 -22.99 -7.39
C ASP A 20 -22.69 -22.92 -8.87
N SER A 21 -22.55 -24.02 -9.59
CA SER A 21 -22.78 -24.08 -11.04
C SER A 21 -23.31 -25.45 -11.46
N THR A 22 -24.39 -25.43 -12.23
CA THR A 22 -24.98 -26.65 -12.81
C THR A 22 -24.43 -26.86 -14.22
N VAL A 23 -23.80 -28.00 -14.46
CA VAL A 23 -23.23 -28.38 -15.76
C VAL A 23 -24.07 -29.50 -16.35
N VAL A 24 -24.54 -29.32 -17.59
CA VAL A 24 -25.23 -30.37 -18.35
C VAL A 24 -24.17 -31.15 -19.13
N VAL A 25 -24.12 -32.46 -18.92
CA VAL A 25 -23.19 -33.35 -19.62
C VAL A 25 -23.95 -34.09 -20.73
N PRO A 26 -23.57 -33.92 -22.02
CA PRO A 26 -24.21 -34.65 -23.10
C PRO A 26 -23.98 -36.18 -23.01
N PRO A 27 -24.91 -37.00 -23.53
CA PRO A 27 -24.71 -38.45 -23.61
C PRO A 27 -23.42 -38.80 -24.37
N HIS A 28 -22.65 -39.77 -23.86
CA HIS A 28 -21.38 -40.21 -24.45
C HIS A 28 -20.27 -39.14 -24.52
N TYR A 29 -20.37 -38.07 -23.75
CA TYR A 29 -19.30 -37.09 -23.57
C TYR A 29 -18.81 -37.11 -22.12
N LYS A 30 -17.55 -36.73 -21.92
CA LYS A 30 -17.01 -36.33 -20.62
C LYS A 30 -16.82 -34.81 -20.62
N THR A 31 -17.25 -34.15 -19.55
CA THR A 31 -17.06 -32.71 -19.35
C THR A 31 -16.12 -32.49 -18.17
N GLU A 32 -14.99 -31.84 -18.42
CA GLU A 32 -14.07 -31.36 -17.40
C GLU A 32 -14.44 -29.92 -17.03
N ALA A 33 -14.63 -29.65 -15.74
CA ALA A 33 -14.85 -28.29 -15.22
C ALA A 33 -13.61 -27.80 -14.47
N SER A 34 -12.95 -26.77 -15.00
CA SER A 34 -11.76 -26.18 -14.40
C SER A 34 -12.11 -24.84 -13.76
N ILE A 35 -11.82 -24.69 -12.46
CA ILE A 35 -11.93 -23.39 -11.79
C ILE A 35 -10.66 -22.60 -12.09
N ILE A 36 -10.83 -21.45 -12.73
CA ILE A 36 -9.75 -20.52 -13.06
C ILE A 36 -9.90 -19.27 -12.21
N ILE A 37 -8.85 -18.95 -11.44
CA ILE A 37 -8.73 -17.69 -10.69
C ILE A 37 -7.73 -16.81 -11.42
N GLU A 38 -8.19 -15.67 -11.92
CA GLU A 38 -7.35 -14.67 -12.54
C GLU A 38 -6.78 -13.76 -11.44
N GLU A 39 -5.46 -13.79 -11.26
CA GLU A 39 -4.76 -12.91 -10.31
C GLU A 39 -4.07 -11.76 -11.02
N MET A 40 -3.92 -10.63 -10.32
CA MET A 40 -3.16 -9.49 -10.78
C MET A 40 -2.09 -9.11 -9.77
N ASN A 41 -0.90 -8.84 -10.31
CA ASN A 41 0.19 -8.21 -9.60
C ASN A 41 0.22 -6.73 -9.98
N TYR A 42 0.03 -5.86 -9.00
CA TYR A 42 0.15 -4.42 -9.17
C TYR A 42 1.39 -3.90 -8.45
N LYS A 43 2.20 -3.12 -9.15
CA LYS A 43 3.30 -2.35 -8.55
C LYS A 43 3.06 -0.88 -8.82
N GLY A 44 3.03 -0.08 -7.77
CA GLY A 44 2.77 1.36 -7.86
C GLY A 44 3.71 2.16 -6.98
N THR A 45 3.84 3.43 -7.32
CA THR A 45 4.44 4.44 -6.44
C THR A 45 3.32 5.25 -5.82
N TYR A 46 3.53 5.71 -4.59
CA TYR A 46 2.58 6.58 -3.89
C TYR A 46 3.32 7.75 -3.24
N SER A 47 2.56 8.82 -2.97
CA SER A 47 3.04 9.95 -2.19
C SER A 47 2.05 10.23 -1.07
N VAL A 48 2.57 10.39 0.15
CA VAL A 48 1.80 10.76 1.34
C VAL A 48 2.16 12.19 1.69
N VAL A 49 1.14 13.03 1.81
CA VAL A 49 1.28 14.40 2.30
C VAL A 49 0.91 14.42 3.77
N SER A 50 1.82 14.88 4.61
CA SER A 50 1.59 15.11 6.04
C SER A 50 1.67 16.61 6.34
N VAL A 51 0.79 17.09 7.20
CA VAL A 51 0.73 18.50 7.60
C VAL A 51 1.01 18.59 9.09
N LEU A 52 1.99 19.42 9.45
CA LEU A 52 2.37 19.69 10.83
C LEU A 52 2.05 21.13 11.21
N SER A 53 1.52 21.32 12.40
CA SER A 53 1.32 22.62 13.04
C SER A 53 1.42 22.47 14.56
N GLY A 54 1.67 23.58 15.25
CA GLY A 54 1.70 23.61 16.71
C GLY A 54 3.00 24.19 17.26
N LEU A 55 3.13 24.07 18.59
CA LEU A 55 4.25 24.59 19.35
C LEU A 55 5.14 23.44 19.83
N VAL A 56 6.45 23.65 19.77
CA VAL A 56 7.47 22.76 20.32
C VAL A 56 8.09 23.44 21.53
N THR A 57 8.10 22.75 22.67
CA THR A 57 8.73 23.24 23.89
C THR A 57 10.02 22.47 24.18
N ILE A 58 11.14 23.19 24.24
CA ILE A 58 12.46 22.66 24.57
C ILE A 58 12.81 23.09 25.99
N SER A 59 13.08 22.12 26.86
CA SER A 59 13.50 22.37 28.25
C SER A 59 15.01 22.28 28.38
N ILE A 60 15.68 23.41 28.54
CA ILE A 60 17.12 23.47 28.79
C ILE A 60 17.37 23.15 30.25
N ARG A 61 18.14 22.10 30.53
CA ARG A 61 18.47 21.66 31.89
C ARG A 61 19.97 21.71 32.12
N ARG A 62 20.38 22.08 33.34
CA ARG A 62 21.77 22.13 33.74
C ARG A 62 22.32 20.70 33.86
N ARG A 63 23.46 20.43 33.20
CA ARG A 63 24.04 19.08 33.13
C ARG A 63 24.42 18.48 34.49
N LYS A 64 24.86 19.32 35.44
CA LYS A 64 25.38 18.88 36.75
C LYS A 64 24.32 18.21 37.62
N ASP A 65 23.12 18.76 37.66
CA ASP A 65 22.07 18.39 38.62
C ASP A 65 20.68 18.27 37.98
N GLY A 66 20.56 18.45 36.67
CA GLY A 66 19.30 18.30 35.94
C GLY A 66 18.29 19.42 36.18
N ALA A 67 18.66 20.48 36.92
CA ALA A 67 17.77 21.60 37.21
C ALA A 67 17.31 22.28 35.92
N LEU A 68 16.02 22.59 35.80
CA LEU A 68 15.47 23.35 34.68
C LEU A 68 16.06 24.77 34.71
N VAL A 69 16.73 25.15 33.63
CA VAL A 69 17.32 26.48 33.46
C VAL A 69 16.37 27.38 32.69
N LEU A 70 15.87 26.90 31.54
CA LEU A 70 15.03 27.69 30.65
C LEU A 70 14.16 26.80 29.76
N PRO A 71 12.82 26.92 29.83
CA PRO A 71 11.95 26.40 28.78
C PRO A 71 11.83 27.42 27.64
N LEU A 72 12.02 26.96 26.40
CA LEU A 72 11.75 27.72 25.17
C LEU A 72 10.56 27.09 24.45
N THR A 73 9.58 27.90 24.05
CA THR A 73 8.44 27.44 23.26
C THR A 73 8.40 28.19 21.95
N MET A 74 8.38 27.46 20.83
CA MET A 74 8.44 28.04 19.48
C MET A 74 7.46 27.32 18.56
N ASN A 75 6.96 28.03 17.54
CA ASN A 75 6.11 27.43 16.53
C ASN A 75 6.94 26.54 15.60
N ILE A 76 6.44 25.33 15.32
CA ILE A 76 7.10 24.36 14.43
C ILE A 76 7.37 24.96 13.04
N VAL A 77 6.50 25.83 12.54
CA VAL A 77 6.67 26.51 11.25
C VAL A 77 7.93 27.38 11.24
N GLU A 78 8.17 28.15 12.30
CA GLU A 78 9.36 29.00 12.43
C GLU A 78 10.63 28.17 12.49
N ILE A 79 10.60 27.06 13.26
CA ILE A 79 11.74 26.14 13.39
C ILE A 79 12.10 25.55 12.01
N PHE A 80 11.11 25.08 11.25
CA PHE A 80 11.35 24.55 9.92
C PHE A 80 11.79 25.62 8.93
N ARG A 81 11.27 26.85 9.03
CA ARG A 81 11.68 27.98 8.17
C ARG A 81 13.17 28.26 8.32
N ASP A 82 13.60 28.48 9.54
CA ASP A 82 15.00 28.75 9.86
C ASP A 82 15.90 27.59 9.42
N HIS A 83 15.48 26.35 9.67
CA HIS A 83 16.24 25.18 9.23
C HIS A 83 16.38 25.10 7.70
N LEU A 84 15.30 25.32 6.94
CA LEU A 84 15.30 25.25 5.47
C LEU A 84 16.14 26.35 4.82
N GLU A 85 16.21 27.52 5.44
CA GLU A 85 17.06 28.64 5.00
C GLU A 85 18.54 28.43 5.37
N SER A 86 18.82 27.60 6.39
CA SER A 86 20.18 27.30 6.83
C SER A 86 21.03 26.59 5.76
N ARG A 87 22.35 26.74 5.90
CA ARG A 87 23.34 26.02 5.08
C ARG A 87 23.41 24.53 5.40
N TYR A 88 22.84 24.10 6.51
CA TYR A 88 22.87 22.71 6.99
C TYR A 88 21.72 21.87 6.43
N ALA A 89 20.68 22.50 5.87
CA ALA A 89 19.57 21.77 5.27
C ALA A 89 20.01 21.06 4.00
N ARG A 90 19.95 19.72 4.04
CA ARG A 90 20.23 18.85 2.90
C ARG A 90 19.22 19.09 1.78
N LYS A 91 19.66 18.92 0.54
CA LYS A 91 18.81 19.09 -0.65
C LYS A 91 17.59 18.16 -0.62
N GLU A 92 17.75 16.93 -0.11
CA GLU A 92 16.63 15.98 0.02
C GLU A 92 15.53 16.49 0.97
N ILE A 93 15.90 17.22 2.02
CA ILE A 93 14.94 17.79 2.96
C ILE A 93 14.19 18.95 2.28
N LYS A 94 14.91 19.82 1.57
CA LYS A 94 14.30 20.96 0.86
C LYS A 94 13.32 20.53 -0.23
N SER A 95 13.48 19.35 -0.82
CA SER A 95 12.55 18.82 -1.82
C SER A 95 11.35 18.08 -1.22
N ALA A 96 11.45 17.62 0.03
CA ALA A 96 10.40 16.89 0.73
C ALA A 96 9.57 17.78 1.68
N VAL A 97 10.05 18.97 2.04
CA VAL A 97 9.41 19.86 3.00
C VAL A 97 9.08 21.20 2.37
N MET A 98 7.87 21.68 2.62
CA MET A 98 7.39 22.99 2.18
C MET A 98 6.65 23.70 3.32
N ILE A 99 6.75 25.02 3.38
CA ILE A 99 5.96 25.84 4.30
C ILE A 99 4.76 26.38 3.54
N GLU A 100 3.55 26.08 4.01
CA GLU A 100 2.31 26.65 3.48
C GLU A 100 1.89 27.85 4.34
N GLY A 101 2.17 29.04 3.84
CA GLY A 101 1.89 30.30 4.52
C GLY A 101 2.66 30.44 5.83
N THR A 102 1.96 30.77 6.92
CA THR A 102 2.55 30.95 8.26
C THR A 102 2.07 29.92 9.27
N GLN A 103 1.23 28.96 8.86
CA GLN A 103 0.50 28.10 9.79
C GLN A 103 0.91 26.63 9.74
N PHE A 104 1.42 26.15 8.60
CA PHE A 104 1.61 24.73 8.37
C PHE A 104 2.94 24.39 7.70
N VAL A 105 3.53 23.27 8.12
CA VAL A 105 4.63 22.61 7.43
C VAL A 105 4.08 21.38 6.72
N ARG A 106 4.24 21.32 5.40
CA ARG A 106 3.85 20.20 4.55
C ARG A 106 5.07 19.31 4.29
N LEU A 107 4.92 18.03 4.57
CA LEU A 107 5.92 16.99 4.32
C LEU A 107 5.39 16.03 3.24
N ILE A 108 6.22 15.76 2.23
CA ILE A 108 5.91 14.83 1.14
C ILE A 108 6.81 13.62 1.30
N SER A 109 6.20 12.49 1.68
CA SER A 109 6.87 11.19 1.73
C SER A 109 6.51 10.40 0.48
N LYS A 110 7.49 9.79 -0.18
CA LYS A 110 7.28 8.93 -1.36
C LYS A 110 7.56 7.49 -0.98
N GLY A 111 6.77 6.57 -1.52
CA GLY A 111 6.95 5.14 -1.30
C GLY A 111 6.55 4.33 -2.51
N THR A 112 6.81 3.03 -2.43
CA THR A 112 6.40 2.03 -3.40
C THR A 112 5.51 1.01 -2.73
N CYS A 113 4.61 0.41 -3.50
CA CYS A 113 3.71 -0.64 -3.04
C CYS A 113 3.65 -1.74 -4.08
N SER A 114 3.47 -2.98 -3.61
CA SER A 114 3.25 -4.14 -4.43
C SER A 114 2.06 -4.89 -3.85
N PHE A 115 1.06 -5.19 -4.69
CA PHE A 115 -0.12 -5.95 -4.30
C PHE A 115 -0.30 -7.13 -5.23
N GLN A 116 -0.72 -8.26 -4.67
CA GLN A 116 -1.20 -9.40 -5.41
C GLN A 116 -2.61 -9.67 -4.95
N PHE A 117 -3.55 -9.77 -5.88
CA PHE A 117 -4.95 -10.04 -5.56
C PHE A 117 -5.68 -10.75 -6.69
N ALA A 118 -6.64 -11.59 -6.31
CA ALA A 118 -7.57 -12.21 -7.24
C ALA A 118 -8.52 -11.15 -7.82
N LEU A 119 -8.68 -11.14 -9.14
CA LEU A 119 -9.59 -10.26 -9.88
C LEU A 119 -10.92 -10.93 -10.19
N LYS A 120 -10.86 -12.18 -10.65
CA LYS A 120 -12.01 -12.88 -11.22
C LYS A 120 -11.88 -14.38 -10.99
N GLN A 121 -13.02 -15.01 -10.76
CA GLN A 121 -13.17 -16.46 -10.81
C GLN A 121 -14.06 -16.81 -12.00
N ARG A 122 -13.70 -17.86 -12.74
CA ARG A 122 -14.54 -18.45 -13.79
C ARG A 122 -14.41 -19.96 -13.82
N ILE A 123 -15.39 -20.63 -14.43
CA ILE A 123 -15.37 -22.06 -14.69
C ILE A 123 -15.26 -22.25 -16.19
N ASP A 124 -14.18 -22.90 -16.62
CA ASP A 124 -13.99 -23.28 -18.01
C ASP A 124 -14.44 -24.75 -18.15
N LEU A 125 -15.32 -25.02 -19.10
CA LEU A 125 -15.82 -26.37 -19.39
C LEU A 125 -15.16 -26.90 -20.66
N LYS A 126 -14.60 -28.11 -20.58
CA LYS A 126 -14.02 -28.80 -21.72
C LYS A 126 -14.75 -30.12 -21.95
N GLU A 127 -15.37 -30.26 -23.10
CA GLU A 127 -16.10 -31.47 -23.48
C GLU A 127 -15.29 -32.31 -24.45
N GLU A 128 -15.26 -33.62 -24.22
CA GLU A 128 -14.59 -34.58 -25.09
C GLU A 128 -15.47 -35.83 -25.24
N PRO A 129 -15.52 -36.46 -26.43
CA PRO A 129 -16.21 -37.74 -26.60
C PRO A 129 -15.65 -38.80 -25.64
N PHE A 130 -16.55 -39.59 -25.08
CA PHE A 130 -16.24 -40.68 -24.18
C PHE A 130 -16.32 -42.01 -24.94
N GLY A 131 -15.16 -42.57 -25.30
CA GLY A 131 -15.04 -43.84 -26.05
C GLY A 131 -14.49 -43.66 -27.47
N ASP A 132 -14.19 -44.79 -28.13
CA ASP A 132 -13.60 -44.80 -29.48
C ASP A 132 -14.54 -44.16 -30.52
N LYS A 133 -14.02 -43.19 -31.28
CA LYS A 133 -14.74 -42.42 -32.30
C LYS A 133 -15.45 -43.29 -33.36
N GLU A 134 -15.05 -44.55 -33.52
CA GLU A 134 -15.58 -45.46 -34.54
C GLU A 134 -16.98 -46.01 -34.23
N LYS A 135 -17.47 -45.95 -32.97
CA LYS A 135 -18.81 -46.48 -32.64
C LYS A 135 -19.94 -45.45 -32.64
N MET A 136 -19.63 -44.16 -32.87
CA MET A 136 -20.62 -43.07 -32.84
C MET A 136 -21.25 -42.73 -34.20
N MET A 137 -20.90 -43.44 -35.28
CA MET A 137 -21.45 -43.25 -36.63
C MET A 137 -22.46 -44.33 -37.04
N VAL A 138 -23.12 -44.98 -36.08
CA VAL A 138 -24.16 -45.97 -36.37
C VAL A 138 -25.44 -45.53 -35.66
N ASP A 139 -26.22 -44.71 -36.36
CA ASP A 139 -27.69 -44.69 -36.32
C ASP A 139 -28.21 -45.35 -37.60
#